data_AF-A0A7G2IJ90-F1
#
_entry.id   AF-A0A7G2IJ90-F1
#
_cell.length_a   1.000
_cell.length_b   1.000
_cell.length_c   1.000
_cell.angle_alpha   90.00
_cell.angle_beta   90.00
_cell.angle_gamma   90.00
#
_symmetry.space_group_name_H-M   'P 1'
#
loop_
_entity.id
_entity.type
_entity.pdbx_description
1 polymer ?
#
loop_
_entity_poly.entity_id
_entity_poly.type
_entity_poly.pdbx_seq_one_letter_code
_entity_poly.pdbx_strand_id
1 'polypeptide(L)'
;MNWPDNLPPLLAGVDTVYYLVHGMGEGGDFIAHERQVAMNVRDALRNTPIKQLIFLSSLQAPRHEQSDHLRARQITADTLRESGVPMTELRAGIIVGAGSAAFEVMRDMVYNLPVLTPPRWVRSRTTPIALENLMYYLVALLDHPTQHHRVLEAAGPQVLSYQEQFEHFMAVSGKHRLLIPIPFPTRWISVWFLNVITSVPPTTAKALIQGLKHDLLADDTELRALIPQKLIAFDDAVRSTLKEEEKLVNSSDWGYDAQAFCPLASRIWLFRQTSWL
;
A
#
# COMPACT_ATOMS: atom_id res chain seq x y z
N MET A 1 17.48 -6.16 -20.86
CA MET A 1 17.95 -5.81 -19.50
C MET A 1 18.29 -4.33 -19.54
N ASN A 2 17.38 -3.47 -19.10
CA ASN A 2 17.64 -2.04 -19.01
C ASN A 2 18.37 -1.79 -17.68
N TRP A 3 19.70 -1.70 -17.73
CA TRP A 3 20.45 -1.19 -16.60
C TRP A 3 20.26 0.33 -16.53
N PRO A 4 19.92 0.91 -15.38
CA PRO A 4 19.80 2.36 -15.27
C PRO A 4 21.21 2.98 -15.25
N ASP A 5 21.64 3.52 -16.38
CA ASP A 5 22.97 4.15 -16.53
C ASP A 5 23.20 5.33 -15.57
N ASN A 6 22.12 5.92 -15.04
CA ASN A 6 22.15 7.13 -14.22
C ASN A 6 21.97 6.91 -12.71
N LEU A 7 21.85 5.65 -12.24
CA LEU A 7 21.57 5.44 -10.80
C LEU A 7 22.74 5.85 -9.88
N PRO A 8 24.01 5.49 -10.15
CA PRO A 8 25.13 5.89 -9.29
C PRO A 8 25.33 7.42 -9.21
N PRO A 9 25.23 8.19 -10.30
CA PRO A 9 25.26 9.66 -10.23
C PRO A 9 24.16 10.27 -9.35
N LEU A 10 22.95 9.69 -9.33
CA LEU A 10 21.84 10.18 -8.50
C LEU A 10 22.06 9.95 -7.00
N LEU A 11 22.91 8.99 -6.64
CA LEU A 11 23.26 8.67 -5.26
C LEU A 11 24.48 9.47 -4.75
N ALA A 12 25.13 10.26 -5.60
CA ALA A 12 26.29 11.05 -5.22
C ALA A 12 25.89 12.14 -4.21
N GLY A 13 26.56 12.16 -3.05
CA GLY A 13 26.29 13.12 -1.97
C GLY A 13 25.04 12.82 -1.14
N VAL A 14 24.38 11.68 -1.37
CA VAL A 14 23.25 11.22 -0.57
C VAL A 14 23.75 10.38 0.60
N ASP A 15 23.22 10.62 1.80
CA ASP A 15 23.56 9.82 2.99
C ASP A 15 22.55 8.69 3.25
N THR A 16 21.26 8.94 2.96
CA THR A 16 20.16 8.01 3.23
C THR A 16 19.29 7.84 2.00
N VAL A 17 18.96 6.59 1.67
CA VAL A 17 18.07 6.26 0.55
C VAL A 17 16.75 5.70 1.08
N TYR A 18 15.63 6.21 0.56
CA TYR A 18 14.31 5.60 0.75
C TYR A 18 13.98 4.74 -0.45
N TYR A 19 13.74 3.45 -0.24
CA TYR A 19 13.18 2.57 -1.24
C TYR A 19 11.69 2.40 -0.99
N LEU A 20 10.87 3.09 -1.78
CA LEU A 20 9.40 3.02 -1.74
C LEU A 20 8.82 2.36 -3.00
N VAL A 21 9.68 1.86 -3.89
CA VAL A 21 9.28 1.34 -5.19
C VAL A 21 8.45 0.08 -5.01
N HIS A 22 7.31 0.08 -5.70
CA HIS A 22 6.40 -1.04 -5.69
C HIS A 22 5.80 -1.30 -7.07
N GLY A 23 6.11 -2.45 -7.66
CA GLY A 23 5.74 -2.80 -9.03
C GLY A 23 4.34 -3.37 -9.18
N MET A 24 3.41 -3.06 -8.27
CA MET A 24 2.11 -3.74 -8.16
C MET A 24 1.26 -3.73 -9.44
N GLY A 25 1.56 -2.87 -10.42
CA GLY A 25 0.77 -2.65 -11.64
C GLY A 25 1.35 -3.17 -12.96
N GLU A 26 2.55 -3.77 -12.98
CA GLU A 26 3.14 -4.25 -14.23
C GLU A 26 2.69 -5.68 -14.56
N GLY A 27 1.94 -5.86 -15.65
CA GLY A 27 1.59 -7.19 -16.16
C GLY A 27 2.83 -7.97 -16.58
N GLY A 28 2.94 -9.26 -16.19
CA GLY A 28 4.09 -10.13 -16.47
C GLY A 28 4.52 -10.94 -15.23
N ASP A 29 5.75 -11.49 -15.25
CA ASP A 29 6.40 -12.04 -14.05
C ASP A 29 6.86 -10.87 -13.15
N PHE A 30 5.89 -10.31 -12.43
CA PHE A 30 6.06 -9.21 -11.48
C PHE A 30 7.16 -9.49 -10.45
N ILE A 31 7.31 -10.75 -10.00
CA ILE A 31 8.34 -11.12 -9.03
C ILE A 31 9.73 -10.94 -9.66
N ALA A 32 9.91 -11.40 -10.90
CA ALA A 32 11.17 -11.20 -11.62
C ALA A 32 11.46 -9.71 -11.85
N HIS A 33 10.45 -8.91 -12.17
CA HIS A 33 10.62 -7.47 -12.33
C HIS A 33 11.04 -6.78 -11.01
N GLU A 34 10.31 -6.99 -9.92
CA GLU A 34 10.65 -6.39 -8.62
C GLU A 34 12.03 -6.83 -8.14
N ARG A 35 12.38 -8.10 -8.37
CA ARG A 35 13.71 -8.62 -8.08
C ARG A 35 14.78 -7.91 -8.91
N GLN A 36 14.56 -7.73 -10.21
CA GLN A 36 15.52 -7.05 -11.08
C GLN A 36 15.74 -5.59 -10.66
N VAL A 37 14.67 -4.87 -10.31
CA VAL A 37 14.79 -3.50 -9.81
C VAL A 37 15.57 -3.46 -8.49
N ALA A 38 15.28 -4.39 -7.57
CA ALA A 38 16.02 -4.50 -6.31
C ALA A 38 17.51 -4.81 -6.53
N MET A 39 17.84 -5.68 -7.49
CA MET A 39 19.24 -6.00 -7.85
C MET A 39 19.97 -4.78 -8.40
N ASN A 40 19.33 -4.00 -9.29
CA ASN A 40 19.93 -2.77 -9.82
C ASN A 40 20.25 -1.77 -8.71
N VAL A 41 19.34 -1.60 -7.74
CA VAL A 41 19.57 -0.71 -6.60
C VAL A 41 20.65 -1.26 -5.68
N ARG A 42 20.62 -2.56 -5.35
CA ARG A 42 21.67 -3.23 -4.56
C ARG A 42 23.06 -2.96 -5.13
N ASP A 43 23.21 -3.14 -6.44
CA ASP A 43 24.50 -2.99 -7.12
C ASP A 43 24.97 -1.52 -7.19
N ALA A 44 24.04 -0.57 -7.29
CA ALA A 44 24.37 0.85 -7.18
C ALA A 44 24.77 1.24 -5.75
N LEU A 45 24.08 0.72 -4.74
CA LEU A 45 24.37 0.97 -3.32
C LEU A 45 25.77 0.47 -2.92
N ARG A 46 26.22 -0.67 -3.48
CA ARG A 46 27.57 -1.21 -3.22
C ARG A 46 28.71 -0.28 -3.64
N ASN A 47 28.45 0.60 -4.60
CA ASN A 47 29.46 1.49 -5.19
C ASN A 47 29.33 2.94 -4.72
N THR A 48 28.49 3.21 -3.71
CA THR A 48 28.19 4.57 -3.24
C THR A 48 28.32 4.66 -1.72
N PRO A 49 28.72 5.83 -1.17
CA PRO A 49 28.95 5.99 0.26
C PRO A 49 27.65 6.19 1.07
N ILE A 50 26.57 5.49 0.70
CA ILE A 50 25.29 5.56 1.40
C ILE A 50 25.46 4.97 2.80
N LYS A 51 25.00 5.69 3.81
CA LYS A 51 25.09 5.30 5.23
C LYS A 51 23.92 4.42 5.65
N GLN A 52 22.74 4.64 5.08
CA GLN A 52 21.53 3.89 5.44
C GLN A 52 20.53 3.76 4.29
N LEU A 53 19.87 2.60 4.24
CA LEU A 53 18.70 2.35 3.42
C LEU A 53 17.45 2.21 4.31
N ILE A 54 16.37 2.91 3.98
CA ILE A 54 15.04 2.74 4.59
C ILE A 54 14.12 2.14 3.54
N PHE A 55 13.64 0.93 3.78
CA PHE A 55 12.77 0.21 2.85
C PHE A 55 11.36 0.10 3.43
N LEU A 56 10.36 0.65 2.74
CA LEU A 56 8.95 0.43 3.08
C LEU A 56 8.47 -0.87 2.43
N SER A 57 8.22 -1.87 3.27
CA SER A 57 7.84 -3.23 2.91
C SER A 57 6.42 -3.55 3.41
N SER A 58 5.98 -4.78 3.18
CA SER A 58 4.71 -5.31 3.69
C SER A 58 4.93 -6.23 4.89
N LEU A 59 3.92 -6.34 5.76
CA LEU A 59 3.87 -7.40 6.78
C LEU A 59 4.02 -8.77 6.13
N GLN A 60 4.74 -9.68 6.80
CA GLN A 60 5.05 -11.00 6.27
C GLN A 60 4.22 -12.08 6.97
N ALA A 61 3.67 -12.99 6.17
CA ALA A 61 3.04 -14.21 6.68
C ALA A 61 4.11 -15.32 6.86
N PRO A 62 3.81 -16.40 7.61
CA PRO A 62 4.64 -17.60 7.63
C PRO A 62 4.93 -18.11 6.21
N ARG A 63 6.15 -18.62 5.94
CA ARG A 63 6.62 -18.99 4.58
C ARG A 63 5.67 -19.89 3.78
N HIS A 64 4.90 -20.75 4.43
CA HIS A 64 3.97 -21.69 3.80
C HIS A 64 2.60 -21.07 3.44
N GLU A 65 2.37 -19.83 3.88
CA GLU A 65 1.09 -19.10 3.76
C GLU A 65 1.23 -17.79 2.97
N GLN A 66 2.44 -17.46 2.52
CA GLN A 66 2.73 -16.22 1.79
C GLN A 66 2.06 -16.20 0.41
N SER A 67 1.41 -15.08 0.09
CA SER A 67 1.01 -14.79 -1.28
C SER A 67 2.23 -14.44 -2.15
N ASP A 68 2.08 -14.52 -3.47
CA ASP A 68 3.14 -14.14 -4.43
C ASP A 68 3.62 -12.70 -4.19
N HIS A 69 2.73 -11.80 -3.77
CA HIS A 69 3.07 -10.43 -3.43
C HIS A 69 3.94 -10.33 -2.17
N LEU A 70 3.57 -11.02 -1.07
CA LEU A 70 4.39 -11.01 0.15
C LEU A 70 5.76 -11.62 -0.11
N ARG A 71 5.80 -12.68 -0.91
CA ARG A 71 7.03 -13.33 -1.36
C ARG A 71 7.90 -12.39 -2.19
N ALA A 72 7.33 -11.61 -3.10
CA ALA A 72 8.07 -10.62 -3.89
C ALA A 72 8.73 -9.57 -2.98
N ARG A 73 7.98 -9.06 -1.99
CA ARG A 73 8.50 -8.09 -1.01
C ARG A 73 9.61 -8.67 -0.14
N GLN A 74 9.49 -9.94 0.27
CA GLN A 74 10.56 -10.64 0.98
C GLN A 74 11.82 -10.78 0.12
N ILE A 75 11.68 -11.17 -1.15
CA ILE A 75 12.79 -11.29 -2.11
C ILE A 75 13.47 -9.92 -2.31
N THR A 76 12.69 -8.84 -2.42
CA THR A 76 13.21 -7.46 -2.50
C THR A 76 14.01 -7.12 -1.25
N ALA A 77 13.47 -7.37 -0.05
CA ALA A 77 14.17 -7.12 1.21
C ALA A 77 15.50 -7.88 1.27
N ASP A 78 15.49 -9.17 0.95
CA ASP A 78 16.68 -10.02 0.97
C ASP A 78 17.73 -9.54 -0.04
N THR A 79 17.30 -9.17 -1.25
CA THR A 79 18.18 -8.62 -2.29
C THR A 79 18.81 -7.29 -1.86
N LEU A 80 18.04 -6.40 -1.23
CA LEU A 80 18.56 -5.10 -0.78
C LEU A 80 19.54 -5.25 0.39
N ARG A 81 19.32 -6.20 1.31
CA ARG A 81 20.26 -6.51 2.41
C ARG A 81 21.64 -6.91 1.90
N GLU A 82 21.72 -7.61 0.77
CA GLU A 82 22.98 -8.00 0.16
C GLU A 82 23.84 -6.80 -0.30
N SER A 83 23.33 -5.56 -0.27
CA SER A 83 24.12 -4.37 -0.64
C SER A 83 25.27 -4.09 0.34
N GLY A 84 25.18 -4.57 1.58
CA GLY A 84 26.13 -4.24 2.65
C GLY A 84 25.88 -2.88 3.32
N VAL A 85 24.90 -2.09 2.82
CA VAL A 85 24.45 -0.86 3.46
C VAL A 85 23.47 -1.21 4.59
N PRO A 86 23.65 -0.69 5.82
CA PRO A 86 22.69 -0.89 6.91
C PRO A 86 21.27 -0.52 6.49
N MET A 87 20.31 -1.41 6.77
CA MET A 87 18.94 -1.27 6.27
C MET A 87 17.92 -1.33 7.41
N THR A 88 17.02 -0.35 7.45
CA THR A 88 15.77 -0.47 8.21
C THR A 88 14.64 -0.89 7.27
N GLU A 89 14.12 -2.11 7.44
CA GLU A 89 12.88 -2.53 6.79
C GLU A 89 11.70 -2.08 7.66
N LEU A 90 10.93 -1.10 7.21
CA LEU A 90 9.67 -0.72 7.84
C LEU A 90 8.53 -1.49 7.18
N ARG A 91 7.90 -2.41 7.90
CA ARG A 91 6.77 -3.20 7.40
C ARG A 91 5.46 -2.57 7.83
N ALA A 92 4.59 -2.31 6.87
CA ALA A 92 3.23 -1.84 7.14
C ALA A 92 2.20 -2.83 6.61
N GLY A 93 1.05 -2.88 7.29
CA GLY A 93 -0.14 -3.58 6.82
C GLY A 93 -0.92 -2.71 5.83
N ILE A 94 -2.23 -2.63 6.04
CA ILE A 94 -3.09 -1.73 5.28
C ILE A 94 -2.80 -0.29 5.71
N ILE A 95 -2.52 0.56 4.72
CA ILE A 95 -2.35 2.00 4.93
C ILE A 95 -3.70 2.67 4.65
N VAL A 96 -4.19 3.47 5.58
CA VAL A 96 -5.45 4.24 5.45
C VAL A 96 -5.09 5.67 5.08
N GLY A 97 -5.32 6.04 3.83
CA GLY A 97 -4.98 7.36 3.29
C GLY A 97 -5.02 7.41 1.77
N ALA A 98 -4.97 8.62 1.23
CA ALA A 98 -4.96 8.85 -0.21
C ALA A 98 -3.73 8.19 -0.88
N GLY A 99 -3.91 7.60 -2.07
CA GLY A 99 -2.84 6.91 -2.80
C GLY A 99 -2.54 5.49 -2.28
N SER A 100 -3.18 5.04 -1.20
CA SER A 100 -3.09 3.64 -0.77
C SER A 100 -4.01 2.77 -1.61
N ALA A 101 -3.44 1.87 -2.41
CA ALA A 101 -4.21 0.97 -3.28
C ALA A 101 -5.25 0.13 -2.52
N ALA A 102 -4.94 -0.33 -1.31
CA ALA A 102 -5.89 -1.11 -0.51
C ALA A 102 -7.06 -0.26 -0.01
N PHE A 103 -6.79 0.98 0.40
CA PHE A 103 -7.82 1.93 0.82
C PHE A 103 -8.69 2.36 -0.36
N GLU A 104 -8.09 2.65 -1.51
CA GLU A 104 -8.81 3.02 -2.73
C GLU A 104 -9.73 1.90 -3.21
N VAL A 105 -9.27 0.63 -3.21
CA VAL A 105 -10.12 -0.51 -3.55
C VAL A 105 -11.32 -0.60 -2.59
N MET A 106 -11.09 -0.42 -1.28
CA MET A 106 -12.17 -0.42 -0.28
C MET A 106 -13.18 0.70 -0.54
N ARG A 107 -12.70 1.93 -0.76
CA ARG A 107 -13.51 3.10 -1.11
C ARG A 107 -14.32 2.82 -2.36
N ASP A 108 -13.68 2.44 -3.45
CA ASP A 108 -14.32 2.22 -4.75
C ASP A 108 -15.41 1.15 -4.67
N MET A 109 -15.16 0.07 -3.89
CA MET A 109 -16.18 -0.93 -3.60
C MET A 109 -17.38 -0.31 -2.86
N VAL A 110 -17.16 0.42 -1.77
CA VAL A 110 -18.26 1.02 -1.00
C VAL A 110 -19.04 2.06 -1.81
N TYR A 111 -18.39 2.87 -2.62
CA TYR A 111 -19.07 3.90 -3.40
C TYR A 111 -19.85 3.32 -4.59
N ASN A 112 -19.32 2.31 -5.28
CA ASN A 112 -19.87 1.86 -6.56
C ASN A 112 -20.68 0.54 -6.49
N LEU A 113 -20.44 -0.34 -5.51
CA LEU A 113 -21.24 -1.56 -5.38
C LEU A 113 -22.53 -1.29 -4.61
N PRO A 114 -23.69 -1.79 -5.06
CA PRO A 114 -24.90 -1.78 -4.23
C PRO A 114 -24.86 -2.87 -3.13
N VAL A 115 -24.17 -3.99 -3.40
CA VAL A 115 -24.03 -5.14 -2.48
C VAL A 115 -22.56 -5.55 -2.43
N LEU A 116 -22.01 -5.64 -1.23
CA LEU A 116 -20.67 -6.17 -0.96
C LEU A 116 -20.78 -7.67 -0.71
N THR A 117 -20.11 -8.48 -1.53
CA THR A 117 -20.12 -9.94 -1.42
C THR A 117 -18.73 -10.49 -1.05
N PRO A 118 -18.20 -10.16 0.14
CA PRO A 118 -16.89 -10.63 0.53
C PRO A 118 -16.85 -12.16 0.63
N PRO A 119 -15.74 -12.81 0.23
CA PRO A 119 -15.55 -14.22 0.54
C PRO A 119 -15.26 -14.41 2.04
N ARG A 120 -15.42 -15.63 2.55
CA ARG A 120 -15.28 -15.95 3.99
C ARG A 120 -13.97 -15.50 4.66
N TRP A 121 -12.88 -15.32 3.89
CA TRP A 121 -11.58 -14.86 4.38
C TRP A 121 -11.54 -13.36 4.78
N VAL A 122 -12.62 -12.61 4.60
CA VAL A 122 -12.72 -11.20 5.08
C VAL A 122 -12.78 -11.09 6.61
N ARG A 123 -12.76 -12.23 7.32
CA ARG A 123 -12.60 -12.32 8.77
C ARG A 123 -11.15 -12.21 9.25
N SER A 124 -10.17 -12.32 8.36
CA SER A 124 -8.76 -12.13 8.73
C SER A 124 -8.54 -10.73 9.28
N ARG A 125 -7.72 -10.64 10.32
CA ARG A 125 -7.45 -9.42 11.08
C ARG A 125 -6.14 -8.78 10.67
N THR A 126 -6.13 -7.45 10.71
CA THR A 126 -4.96 -6.63 10.43
C THR A 126 -4.90 -5.47 11.41
N THR A 127 -3.77 -4.77 11.42
CA THR A 127 -3.56 -3.54 12.18
C THR A 127 -3.40 -2.34 11.24
N PRO A 128 -4.50 -1.81 10.66
CA PRO A 128 -4.43 -0.74 9.68
C PRO A 128 -3.80 0.52 10.29
N ILE A 129 -2.86 1.13 9.58
CA ILE A 129 -2.15 2.34 10.02
C ILE A 129 -2.56 3.55 9.17
N ALA A 130 -2.77 4.69 9.81
CA ALA A 130 -3.02 5.94 9.09
C ALA A 130 -1.78 6.36 8.29
N LEU A 131 -1.98 6.85 7.07
CA LEU A 131 -0.89 7.33 6.20
C LEU A 131 -0.04 8.39 6.91
N GLU A 132 -0.68 9.32 7.63
CA GLU A 132 0.00 10.36 8.41
C GLU A 132 0.97 9.78 9.45
N ASN A 133 0.53 8.78 10.24
CA ASN A 133 1.40 8.13 11.22
C ASN A 133 2.56 7.37 10.56
N LEU A 134 2.31 6.73 9.42
CA LEU A 134 3.35 6.04 8.66
C LEU A 134 4.39 7.02 8.09
N MET A 135 3.95 8.16 7.56
CA MET A 135 4.85 9.21 7.09
C MET A 135 5.69 9.78 8.23
N TYR A 136 5.09 9.98 9.41
CA TYR A 136 5.83 10.40 10.60
C TYR A 136 6.94 9.41 10.94
N TYR A 137 6.65 8.10 10.97
CA TYR A 137 7.67 7.08 11.19
C TYR A 137 8.79 7.12 10.14
N LEU A 138 8.43 7.20 8.85
CA LEU A 138 9.41 7.24 7.77
C LEU A 138 10.36 8.42 7.91
N VAL A 139 9.85 9.62 8.21
CA VAL A 139 10.69 10.82 8.38
C VAL A 139 11.53 10.72 9.65
N ALA A 140 10.92 10.34 10.78
CA ALA A 140 11.63 10.23 12.05
C ALA A 140 12.76 9.19 12.03
N LEU A 141 12.68 8.16 11.19
CA LEU A 141 13.77 7.19 11.01
C LEU A 141 15.10 7.80 10.51
N LEU A 142 15.09 9.03 9.97
CA LEU A 142 16.32 9.77 9.66
C LEU A 142 17.16 10.05 10.92
N ASP A 143 16.50 10.33 12.04
CA ASP A 143 17.13 10.69 13.31
C ASP A 143 17.52 9.44 14.14
N HIS A 144 17.19 8.25 13.63
CA HIS A 144 17.50 6.97 14.26
C HIS A 144 18.32 6.06 13.35
N PRO A 145 19.53 6.46 12.94
CA PRO A 145 20.34 5.64 12.05
C PRO A 145 20.73 4.31 12.70
N THR A 146 20.82 3.24 11.90
CA THR A 146 21.21 1.90 12.34
C THR A 146 22.56 1.50 11.73
N GLN A 147 23.37 0.76 12.50
CA GLN A 147 24.60 0.14 12.00
C GLN A 147 24.37 -1.30 11.50
N HIS A 148 23.18 -1.84 11.72
CA HIS A 148 22.82 -3.22 11.37
C HIS A 148 21.49 -3.26 10.63
N HIS A 149 21.25 -4.36 9.90
CA HIS A 149 19.92 -4.60 9.35
C HIS A 149 18.92 -4.83 10.49
N ARG A 150 17.81 -4.10 10.45
CA ARG A 150 16.69 -4.28 11.40
C ARG A 150 15.36 -4.27 10.66
N VAL A 151 14.37 -4.86 11.29
CA VAL A 151 12.98 -4.87 10.82
C VAL A 151 12.14 -4.21 11.89
N LEU A 152 11.33 -3.25 11.49
CA LEU A 152 10.38 -2.56 12.35
C LEU A 152 9.00 -2.71 11.73
N GLU A 153 7.98 -3.03 12.52
CA GLU A 153 6.62 -3.14 12.02
C GLU A 153 5.78 -1.96 12.51
N ALA A 154 4.94 -1.45 11.62
CA ALA A 154 4.09 -0.30 11.87
C ALA A 154 2.63 -0.74 11.94
N ALA A 155 1.97 -0.38 13.03
CA ALA A 155 0.58 -0.72 13.30
C ALA A 155 -0.20 0.54 13.69
N GLY A 156 -1.48 0.58 13.34
CA GLY A 156 -2.42 1.52 13.97
C GLY A 156 -2.86 1.06 15.37
N PRO A 157 -3.72 1.83 16.03
CA PRO A 157 -4.11 1.57 17.42
C PRO A 157 -5.12 0.42 17.55
N GLN A 158 -5.70 -0.06 16.44
CA GLN A 158 -6.80 -1.02 16.45
C GLN A 158 -6.45 -2.26 15.63
N VAL A 159 -6.89 -3.43 16.11
CA VAL A 159 -6.93 -4.67 15.35
C VAL A 159 -8.32 -4.78 14.74
N LEU A 160 -8.41 -4.78 13.42
CA LEU A 160 -9.67 -4.84 12.69
C LEU A 160 -9.62 -5.96 11.64
N SER A 161 -10.68 -6.74 11.57
CA SER A 161 -10.96 -7.59 10.40
C SER A 161 -11.24 -6.73 9.18
N TYR A 162 -11.06 -7.31 7.99
CA TYR A 162 -11.46 -6.62 6.76
C TYR A 162 -12.95 -6.28 6.75
N GLN A 163 -13.79 -7.14 7.33
CA GLN A 163 -15.23 -6.88 7.44
C GLN A 163 -15.49 -5.63 8.28
N GLU A 164 -14.89 -5.55 9.47
CA GLU A 164 -15.01 -4.38 10.34
C GLU A 164 -14.51 -3.12 9.63
N GLN A 165 -13.40 -3.19 8.89
CA GLN A 165 -12.93 -2.03 8.12
C GLN A 165 -13.97 -1.52 7.10
N PHE A 166 -14.67 -2.42 6.39
CA PHE A 166 -15.78 -2.02 5.51
C PHE A 166 -16.95 -1.41 6.30
N GLU A 167 -17.32 -2.00 7.43
CA GLU A 167 -18.41 -1.51 8.28
C GLU A 167 -18.11 -0.11 8.84
N HIS A 168 -16.90 0.09 9.36
CA HIS A 168 -16.39 1.36 9.84
C HIS A 168 -16.31 2.40 8.70
N PHE A 169 -15.79 2.02 7.53
CA PHE A 169 -15.76 2.91 6.37
C PHE A 169 -17.17 3.36 5.95
N MET A 170 -18.14 2.44 5.91
CA MET A 170 -19.54 2.75 5.62
C MET A 170 -20.16 3.69 6.65
N ALA A 171 -19.87 3.47 7.94
CA ALA A 171 -20.34 4.34 9.02
C ALA A 171 -19.77 5.77 8.91
N VAL A 172 -18.48 5.90 8.57
CA VAL A 172 -17.82 7.21 8.41
C VAL A 172 -18.28 7.94 7.13
N SER A 173 -18.39 7.22 6.01
CA SER A 173 -18.79 7.79 4.70
C SER A 173 -20.30 8.04 4.55
N GLY A 174 -21.12 7.50 5.46
CA GLY A 174 -22.59 7.56 5.37
C GLY A 174 -23.17 6.69 4.24
N LYS A 175 -22.38 5.81 3.63
CA LYS A 175 -22.84 4.88 2.58
C LYS A 175 -23.21 3.54 3.20
N HIS A 176 -24.47 3.15 3.11
CA HIS A 176 -24.91 1.82 3.54
C HIS A 176 -24.87 0.84 2.37
N ARG A 177 -24.19 -0.30 2.54
CA ARG A 177 -24.16 -1.42 1.60
C ARG A 177 -24.47 -2.72 2.30
N LEU A 178 -25.19 -3.60 1.61
CA LEU A 178 -25.51 -4.91 2.14
C LEU A 178 -24.27 -5.81 2.06
N LEU A 179 -23.84 -6.34 3.19
CA LEU A 179 -22.69 -7.24 3.33
C LEU A 179 -23.17 -8.70 3.36
N ILE A 180 -23.04 -9.42 2.24
CA ILE A 180 -23.45 -10.83 2.13
C ILE A 180 -22.21 -11.72 1.98
N PRO A 181 -21.79 -12.44 3.03
CA PRO A 181 -20.65 -13.35 2.92
C PRO A 181 -21.00 -14.56 2.05
N ILE A 182 -20.23 -14.79 0.99
CA ILE A 182 -20.45 -15.94 0.09
C ILE A 182 -19.56 -17.14 0.47
N PRO A 183 -20.11 -18.38 0.51
CA PRO A 183 -19.41 -19.56 1.03
C PRO A 183 -18.32 -20.11 0.10
N PHE A 184 -18.34 -19.75 -1.20
CA PHE A 184 -17.30 -20.12 -2.17
C PHE A 184 -16.80 -18.88 -2.90
N PRO A 185 -15.49 -18.78 -3.21
CA PRO A 185 -15.01 -17.81 -4.16
C PRO A 185 -15.56 -18.22 -5.53
N THR A 186 -16.66 -17.60 -5.96
CA THR A 186 -17.08 -17.66 -7.35
C THR A 186 -15.93 -17.05 -8.15
N ARG A 187 -15.08 -17.92 -8.71
CA ARG A 187 -13.89 -17.58 -9.52
C ARG A 187 -14.19 -16.54 -10.61
N TRP A 188 -15.46 -16.41 -10.98
CA TRP A 188 -15.99 -15.53 -12.00
C TRP A 188 -16.44 -14.14 -11.50
N ILE A 189 -16.84 -13.99 -10.23
CA ILE A 189 -17.36 -12.72 -9.70
C ILE A 189 -16.23 -11.85 -9.12
N SER A 190 -15.24 -12.45 -8.48
CA SER A 190 -14.17 -11.70 -7.79
C SER A 190 -13.19 -10.99 -8.73
N VAL A 191 -12.85 -11.54 -9.90
CA VAL A 191 -11.85 -10.95 -10.81
C VAL A 191 -12.49 -10.07 -11.87
N TRP A 192 -13.64 -10.46 -12.40
CA TRP A 192 -14.32 -9.68 -13.44
C TRP A 192 -14.91 -8.37 -12.89
N PHE A 193 -15.32 -8.36 -11.61
CA PHE A 193 -15.89 -7.18 -10.98
C PHE A 193 -14.84 -6.09 -10.65
N LEU A 194 -13.64 -6.50 -10.23
CA LEU A 194 -12.51 -5.57 -10.01
C LEU A 194 -12.11 -4.87 -11.31
N ASN A 195 -12.22 -5.57 -12.45
CA ASN A 195 -11.91 -5.00 -13.78
C ASN A 195 -12.82 -3.84 -14.19
N VAL A 196 -14.00 -3.69 -13.59
CA VAL A 196 -15.03 -2.73 -14.06
C VAL A 196 -15.11 -1.48 -13.18
N ILE A 197 -14.66 -1.54 -11.92
CA ILE A 197 -14.97 -0.51 -10.92
C ILE A 197 -13.77 0.01 -10.12
N THR A 198 -12.64 -0.71 -10.04
CA THR A 198 -11.51 -0.26 -9.21
C THR A 198 -10.50 0.58 -9.99
N SER A 199 -9.97 1.65 -9.38
CA SER A 199 -8.87 2.47 -9.91
C SER A 199 -7.56 1.70 -10.11
N VAL A 200 -7.45 0.51 -9.51
CA VAL A 200 -6.23 -0.29 -9.39
C VAL A 200 -6.20 -1.45 -10.41
N PRO A 201 -5.03 -1.77 -11.02
CA PRO A 201 -4.91 -2.89 -11.95
C PRO A 201 -5.40 -4.24 -11.40
N PRO A 202 -6.00 -5.11 -12.23
CA PRO A 202 -6.59 -6.39 -11.79
C PRO A 202 -5.61 -7.35 -11.12
N THR A 203 -4.35 -7.32 -11.56
CA THR A 203 -3.26 -8.12 -10.99
C THR A 203 -2.95 -7.71 -9.56
N THR A 204 -2.92 -6.41 -9.30
CA THR A 204 -2.78 -5.82 -7.96
C THR A 204 -3.93 -6.25 -7.05
N ALA A 205 -5.17 -6.10 -7.53
CA ALA A 205 -6.35 -6.40 -6.74
C ALA A 205 -6.42 -7.90 -6.40
N LYS A 206 -6.07 -8.79 -7.33
CA LYS A 206 -5.96 -10.24 -7.08
C LYS A 206 -4.86 -10.57 -6.06
N ALA A 207 -3.70 -9.93 -6.16
CA ALA A 207 -2.58 -10.16 -5.25
C ALA A 207 -2.90 -9.67 -3.82
N LEU A 208 -3.56 -8.51 -3.71
CA LEU A 208 -4.11 -7.98 -2.46
C LEU A 208 -5.11 -8.96 -1.86
N ILE A 209 -6.09 -9.44 -2.63
CA ILE A 209 -7.12 -10.39 -2.18
C ILE A 209 -6.52 -11.71 -1.68
N GLN A 210 -5.46 -12.20 -2.31
CA GLN A 210 -4.76 -13.40 -1.85
C GLN A 210 -4.00 -13.19 -0.54
N GLY A 211 -3.50 -11.97 -0.28
CA GLY A 211 -2.87 -11.59 0.99
C GLY A 211 -3.85 -11.56 2.17
N LEU A 212 -5.15 -11.36 1.92
CA LEU A 212 -6.19 -11.26 2.97
C LEU A 212 -6.56 -12.58 3.64
N LYS A 213 -5.91 -13.71 3.29
CA LYS A 213 -6.30 -15.04 3.78
C LYS A 213 -5.88 -15.34 5.21
N HIS A 214 -4.96 -14.57 5.76
CA HIS A 214 -4.34 -14.83 7.05
C HIS A 214 -4.35 -13.57 7.90
N ASP A 215 -4.35 -13.75 9.22
CA ASP A 215 -4.16 -12.65 10.16
C ASP A 215 -2.74 -12.09 9.97
N LEU A 216 -2.65 -10.79 9.67
CA LEU A 216 -1.40 -10.05 9.53
C LEU A 216 -1.39 -8.97 10.61
N LEU A 217 -1.04 -9.39 11.82
CA LEU A 217 -0.92 -8.51 12.97
C LEU A 217 0.53 -8.07 13.10
N ALA A 218 0.77 -6.76 13.05
CA ALA A 218 2.09 -6.20 13.24
C ALA A 218 2.50 -6.26 14.72
N ASP A 219 3.78 -6.55 14.99
CA ASP A 219 4.42 -6.29 16.28
C ASP A 219 5.16 -4.95 16.23
N ASP A 220 4.48 -3.88 16.65
CA ASP A 220 5.01 -2.52 16.62
C ASP A 220 5.66 -2.07 17.94
N THR A 221 5.90 -3.00 18.86
CA THR A 221 6.47 -2.71 20.18
C THR A 221 7.80 -1.96 20.08
N GLU A 222 8.71 -2.45 19.22
CA GLU A 222 10.03 -1.83 19.01
C GLU A 222 9.91 -0.44 18.35
N LEU A 223 9.08 -0.32 17.31
CA LEU A 223 8.92 0.93 16.58
C LEU A 223 8.29 2.02 17.46
N ARG A 224 7.28 1.69 18.26
CA ARG A 224 6.64 2.63 19.20
C ARG A 224 7.57 3.07 20.31
N ALA A 225 8.42 2.17 20.80
CA ALA A 225 9.42 2.50 21.81
C ALA A 225 10.50 3.43 21.23
N LEU A 226 10.89 3.20 19.98
CA LEU A 226 11.90 4.00 19.28
C LEU A 226 11.38 5.40 18.91
N ILE A 227 10.16 5.47 18.35
CA ILE A 227 9.53 6.69 17.83
C ILE A 227 8.12 6.81 18.43
N PRO A 228 7.98 7.34 19.66
CA PRO A 228 6.67 7.50 20.27
C PRO A 228 5.83 8.55 19.53
N GLN A 229 4.59 8.20 19.18
CA GLN A 229 3.63 9.13 18.60
C GLN A 229 2.19 8.80 18.99
N LYS A 230 1.28 9.77 18.83
CA LYS A 230 -0.15 9.53 18.99
C LYS A 230 -0.70 8.91 17.71
N LEU A 231 -1.20 7.68 17.83
CA LEU A 231 -1.78 6.97 16.69
C LEU A 231 -3.22 7.42 16.42
N ILE A 232 -3.53 7.56 15.14
CA ILE A 232 -4.84 7.95 14.62
C ILE A 232 -5.69 6.69 14.48
N ALA A 233 -6.91 6.74 15.02
CA ALA A 233 -7.87 5.64 14.90
C ALA A 233 -8.33 5.47 13.44
N PHE A 234 -8.75 4.27 13.07
CA PHE A 234 -9.17 3.95 11.70
C PHE A 234 -10.23 4.96 11.21
N ASP A 235 -11.28 5.19 11.99
CA ASP A 235 -12.40 6.07 11.62
C ASP A 235 -11.95 7.52 11.38
N ASP A 236 -11.02 8.01 12.20
CA ASP A 236 -10.47 9.35 12.07
C ASP A 236 -9.59 9.48 10.82
N ALA A 237 -8.79 8.44 10.52
CA ALA A 237 -7.99 8.39 9.30
C ALA A 237 -8.88 8.35 8.04
N VAL A 238 -9.95 7.54 8.04
CA VAL A 238 -10.95 7.54 6.96
C VAL A 238 -11.58 8.92 6.82
N ARG A 239 -12.00 9.55 7.92
CA ARG A 239 -12.66 10.85 7.92
C ARG A 239 -11.75 11.96 7.39
N SER A 240 -10.49 12.00 7.81
CA SER A 240 -9.48 12.93 7.31
C SER A 240 -9.29 12.74 5.80
N THR A 241 -9.10 11.49 5.36
CA THR A 241 -8.84 11.17 3.95
C THR A 241 -10.00 11.57 3.05
N LEU A 242 -11.25 11.23 3.42
CA LEU A 242 -12.43 11.63 2.65
C LEU A 242 -12.59 13.16 2.58
N LYS A 243 -12.28 13.88 3.66
CA LYS A 243 -12.32 15.34 3.69
C LYS A 243 -11.26 15.97 2.80
N GLU A 244 -10.08 15.37 2.72
CA GLU A 244 -9.01 15.82 1.81
C GLU A 244 -9.38 15.58 0.34
N GLU A 245 -9.95 14.41 0.03
CA GLU A 245 -10.46 14.12 -1.31
C GLU A 245 -11.56 15.10 -1.74
N GLU A 246 -12.51 15.43 -0.86
CA GLU A 246 -13.54 16.44 -1.13
C GLU A 246 -12.95 17.83 -1.39
N LYS A 247 -11.93 18.24 -0.65
CA LYS A 247 -11.27 19.54 -0.86
C LYS A 247 -10.55 19.61 -2.19
N LEU A 248 -9.86 18.53 -2.58
CA LEU A 248 -9.17 18.45 -3.87
C LEU A 248 -10.16 18.57 -5.03
N VAL A 249 -11.28 17.85 -4.96
CA VAL A 249 -12.38 17.93 -5.94
C VAL A 249 -13.02 19.32 -6.01
N ASN A 250 -13.03 20.08 -4.91
CA ASN A 250 -13.66 21.41 -4.82
C ASN A 250 -12.69 22.59 -5.05
N SER A 251 -11.41 22.36 -5.34
CA SER A 251 -10.43 23.42 -5.56
C SER A 251 -10.42 23.94 -7.00
N SER A 252 -10.28 25.25 -7.18
CA SER A 252 -10.40 25.95 -8.48
C SER A 252 -9.30 25.64 -9.48
N ASP A 253 -8.23 24.96 -9.07
CA ASP A 253 -7.15 24.50 -9.97
C ASP A 253 -7.54 23.25 -10.76
N TRP A 254 -8.65 22.59 -10.40
CA TRP A 254 -9.16 21.36 -11.01
C TRP A 254 -10.51 21.60 -11.69
N GLY A 255 -10.48 22.49 -12.69
CA GLY A 255 -11.64 23.03 -13.40
C GLY A 255 -12.73 22.02 -13.77
N TYR A 256 -13.97 22.37 -13.37
CA TYR A 256 -15.22 21.84 -13.90
C TYR A 256 -15.23 21.87 -15.42
N ASP A 257 -15.43 20.71 -16.06
CA ASP A 257 -15.74 20.62 -17.48
C ASP A 257 -17.17 20.14 -17.69
N ALA A 258 -18.00 21.01 -18.28
CA ALA A 258 -19.46 20.89 -18.36
C ALA A 258 -19.96 19.82 -19.36
N GLN A 259 -19.08 18.99 -19.92
CA GLN A 259 -19.43 17.92 -20.86
C GLN A 259 -19.41 16.50 -20.25
N ALA A 260 -19.13 16.35 -18.96
CA ALA A 260 -19.08 15.04 -18.29
C ALA A 260 -20.48 14.51 -17.88
N PHE A 261 -21.34 14.21 -18.84
CA PHE A 261 -22.54 13.39 -18.61
C PHE A 261 -22.45 12.04 -19.32
N CYS A 262 -21.96 11.02 -18.58
CA CYS A 262 -22.34 9.61 -18.76
C CYS A 262 -22.18 8.88 -17.41
N PRO A 263 -23.18 8.15 -16.86
CA PRO A 263 -23.27 7.96 -15.39
C PRO A 263 -22.35 6.90 -14.77
N LEU A 264 -21.60 6.10 -15.54
CA LEU A 264 -20.99 4.86 -15.02
C LEU A 264 -19.50 4.62 -15.33
N ALA A 265 -18.86 5.43 -16.18
CA ALA A 265 -17.46 5.18 -16.56
C ALA A 265 -16.62 6.44 -16.83
N SER A 266 -17.23 7.57 -17.17
CA SER A 266 -16.48 8.75 -17.65
C SER A 266 -15.88 9.62 -16.54
N ARG A 267 -16.33 9.51 -15.29
CA ARG A 267 -15.72 10.25 -14.17
C ARG A 267 -14.32 9.77 -13.80
N ILE A 268 -13.98 8.52 -14.10
CA ILE A 268 -12.69 7.90 -13.75
C ILE A 268 -11.64 8.15 -14.84
N TRP A 269 -12.04 8.25 -16.11
CA TRP A 269 -11.10 8.36 -17.22
C TRP A 269 -10.49 9.75 -17.41
N LEU A 270 -11.21 10.83 -17.08
CA LEU A 270 -10.63 12.18 -17.15
C LEU A 270 -9.52 12.41 -16.11
N PHE A 271 -9.50 11.64 -15.01
CA PHE A 271 -8.54 11.80 -13.92
C PHE A 271 -7.10 11.38 -14.26
N ARG A 272 -6.87 10.74 -15.41
CA ARG A 272 -5.58 10.10 -15.71
C ARG A 272 -4.88 10.58 -16.99
N GLN A 273 -5.48 11.44 -17.80
CA GLN A 273 -4.85 11.88 -19.06
C GLN A 273 -3.95 13.11 -18.95
N THR A 274 -4.01 13.90 -17.86
CA THR A 274 -3.27 15.18 -17.76
C THR A 274 -2.11 15.22 -16.76
N SER A 275 -1.76 14.09 -16.12
CA SER A 275 -0.64 14.03 -15.16
C SER A 275 0.57 13.26 -15.71
N TRP A 276 1.01 13.61 -16.92
CA TRP A 276 2.35 13.35 -17.42
C TRP A 276 2.75 14.47 -18.38
N LEU A 277 3.16 15.60 -17.81
CA LEU A 277 4.17 16.54 -18.31
C LEU A 277 4.73 17.31 -17.10
#